data_AF-A0A162B1R7-F1
#
_entry.id   AF-A0A162B1R7-F1
#
_cell.length_a   1.000
_cell.length_b   1.000
_cell.length_c   1.000
_cell.angle_alpha   90.00
_cell.angle_beta   90.00
_cell.angle_gamma   90.00
#
_symmetry.space_group_name_H-M   'P 1'
#
loop_
_entity.id
_entity.type
_entity.pdbx_description
1 polymer ?
#
loop_
_entity_poly.entity_id
_entity_poly.type
_entity_poly.pdbx_seq_one_letter_code
_entity_poly.pdbx_strand_id
1 'polypeptide(L)'
;MSNDVNSATTSFVDSLRWQDKQVPTEKNDELKQEDFFALLTQQLSFQDPSKPADNDQMISQMTNFTMAEGISNLNTKFESLAASMTSNSALQASTLIGKKALLESDTIEHGPGMQPRGSIIVAEPVEKLTLSIVNDKKELVRKIELGEQSVGATRFEWDGLTDGGEAAPPGEYTIKAEGQTNGKFEALPTATFRNIDSVNVNGSQGIIINTKAGAVRLSDVAEIA
;
A
#
# COMPACT_ATOMS: atom_id res chain seq x y z
N MET A 1 37.91 -18.13 46.80
CA MET A 1 37.57 -17.60 48.14
C MET A 1 36.25 -16.89 48.02
N SER A 2 35.29 -17.31 48.84
CA SER A 2 33.88 -16.94 48.85
C SER A 2 33.62 -15.44 48.99
N ASN A 3 32.44 -15.02 48.52
CA ASN A 3 31.58 -14.18 49.36
C ASN A 3 30.12 -14.32 48.91
N ASP A 4 29.37 -15.11 49.68
CA ASP A 4 27.94 -14.96 49.86
C ASP A 4 27.66 -13.61 50.54
N VAL A 5 26.73 -12.82 49.99
CA VAL A 5 26.02 -11.79 50.77
C VAL A 5 24.52 -11.88 50.45
N ASN A 6 23.91 -12.81 51.16
CA ASN A 6 22.63 -12.76 51.85
C ASN A 6 21.59 -11.69 51.46
N SER A 7 20.47 -12.19 50.93
CA SER A 7 19.16 -11.55 50.83
C SER A 7 18.55 -11.29 52.20
N ALA A 8 18.48 -10.04 52.64
CA ALA A 8 17.52 -9.57 53.65
C ALA A 8 17.63 -8.04 53.78
N THR A 9 16.73 -7.27 53.15
CA THR A 9 16.39 -5.87 53.54
C THR A 9 15.35 -5.18 52.63
N THR A 10 14.66 -5.86 51.71
CA THR A 10 13.70 -5.20 50.80
C THR A 10 12.29 -4.99 51.36
N SER A 11 11.98 -5.42 52.60
CA SER A 11 10.61 -5.36 53.14
C SER A 11 10.15 -3.97 53.62
N PHE A 12 11.06 -3.03 53.85
CA PHE A 12 10.72 -1.69 54.36
C PHE A 12 10.48 -0.66 53.24
N VAL A 13 11.05 -0.89 52.04
CA VAL A 13 10.88 0.01 50.89
C VAL A 13 9.60 -0.28 50.10
N ASP A 14 9.01 -1.47 50.26
CA ASP A 14 7.78 -1.86 49.58
C ASP A 14 6.51 -1.35 50.30
N SER A 15 6.60 -1.02 51.59
CA SER A 15 5.48 -0.45 52.37
C SER A 15 5.30 1.07 52.18
N LEU A 16 6.20 1.72 51.45
CA LEU A 16 6.14 3.14 51.09
C LEU A 16 5.67 3.39 49.65
N ARG A 17 5.35 2.34 48.90
CA ARG A 17 4.70 2.48 47.59
C ARG A 17 3.22 2.81 47.79
N TRP A 18 2.91 4.05 47.43
CA TRP A 18 1.57 4.62 47.32
C TRP A 18 0.58 3.59 46.75
N GLN A 19 -0.40 3.17 47.56
CA GLN A 19 -1.51 2.35 47.08
C GLN A 19 -2.35 3.20 46.13
N ASP A 20 -2.21 2.92 44.85
CA ASP A 20 -3.07 3.46 43.80
C ASP A 20 -4.48 2.91 44.07
N LYS A 21 -5.32 3.71 44.73
CA LYS A 21 -6.76 3.42 44.82
C LYS A 21 -7.29 3.47 43.40
N GLN A 22 -7.44 2.29 42.80
CA GLN A 22 -8.24 2.08 41.60
C GLN A 22 -9.61 2.73 41.85
N VAL A 23 -9.81 3.92 41.27
CA VAL A 23 -11.12 4.55 41.18
C VAL A 23 -11.96 3.57 40.36
N PRO A 24 -13.13 3.09 40.84
CA PRO A 24 -13.99 2.27 40.02
C PRO A 24 -14.29 3.06 38.76
N THR A 25 -13.92 2.52 37.60
CA THR A 25 -14.40 3.00 36.32
C THR A 25 -15.92 3.05 36.41
N GLU A 26 -16.51 4.23 36.19
CA GLU A 26 -17.95 4.33 36.00
C GLU A 26 -18.32 3.33 34.90
N LYS A 27 -19.08 2.29 35.28
CA LYS A 27 -19.80 1.50 34.29
C LYS A 27 -20.68 2.49 33.55
N ASN A 28 -20.56 2.52 32.22
CA ASN A 28 -21.56 3.15 31.36
C ASN A 28 -22.92 2.60 31.78
N ASP A 29 -23.66 3.38 32.56
CA ASP A 29 -25.03 3.12 32.98
C ASP A 29 -25.96 3.52 31.83
N GLU A 30 -25.67 2.97 30.65
CA GLU A 30 -26.56 3.07 29.50
C GLU A 30 -27.72 2.11 29.77
N LEU A 31 -28.90 2.67 30.01
CA LEU A 31 -30.16 1.92 30.11
C LEU A 31 -30.31 1.06 28.85
N LYS A 32 -30.14 -0.26 29.02
CA LYS A 32 -30.28 -1.19 27.89
C LYS A 32 -31.75 -1.37 27.56
N GLN A 33 -32.02 -1.82 26.34
CA GLN A 33 -33.35 -2.24 25.91
C GLN A 33 -34.02 -3.21 26.92
N GLU A 34 -33.21 -4.05 27.56
CA GLU A 34 -33.61 -4.99 28.62
C GLU A 34 -34.10 -4.28 29.89
N ASP A 35 -33.38 -3.26 30.35
CA ASP A 35 -33.74 -2.45 31.53
C ASP A 35 -34.99 -1.61 31.27
N PHE A 36 -35.16 -1.13 30.03
CA PHE A 36 -36.38 -0.46 29.59
C PHE A 36 -37.58 -1.40 29.61
N PHE A 37 -37.47 -2.62 29.09
CA PHE A 37 -38.56 -3.58 29.15
C PHE A 37 -38.89 -3.99 30.58
N ALA A 38 -37.91 -4.09 31.47
CA ALA A 38 -38.14 -4.33 32.90
C ALA A 38 -38.93 -3.19 33.54
N LEU A 39 -38.56 -1.92 33.28
CA LEU A 39 -39.27 -0.75 33.79
C LEU A 39 -40.68 -0.61 33.20
N LEU A 40 -40.87 -0.89 31.91
CA LEU A 40 -42.17 -0.88 31.24
C LEU A 40 -43.10 -1.96 31.80
N THR A 41 -42.57 -3.17 32.06
CA THR A 41 -43.34 -4.28 32.64
C THR A 41 -43.72 -3.98 34.10
N GLN A 42 -42.80 -3.39 34.86
CA GLN A 42 -43.03 -2.95 36.24
C GLN A 42 -44.13 -1.87 36.30
N GLN A 43 -44.08 -0.86 35.42
CA GLN A 43 -45.10 0.18 35.34
C GLN A 43 -46.47 -0.38 34.92
N LEU A 44 -46.53 -1.27 33.93
CA LEU A 44 -47.78 -1.93 33.52
C LEU A 44 -48.42 -2.76 34.65
N SER A 45 -47.61 -3.40 35.51
CA SER A 45 -48.12 -4.18 36.64
C SER A 45 -48.73 -3.34 37.77
N PHE A 46 -48.39 -2.04 37.84
CA PHE A 46 -48.79 -1.11 38.90
C PHE A 46 -49.74 0.01 38.43
N GLN A 47 -50.24 -0.06 37.19
CA GLN A 47 -51.16 0.95 36.65
C GLN A 47 -52.62 0.73 37.08
N ASP A 48 -53.32 1.82 37.37
CA ASP A 48 -54.77 1.86 37.55
C ASP A 48 -55.44 1.87 36.15
N PRO A 49 -56.35 0.93 35.85
CA PRO A 49 -56.99 0.80 34.53
C PRO A 49 -57.79 2.02 34.07
N SER A 50 -58.04 2.99 34.96
CA SER A 50 -58.80 4.21 34.64
C SER A 50 -57.94 5.39 34.13
N LYS A 51 -56.61 5.32 34.16
CA LYS A 51 -55.69 6.39 33.73
C LYS A 51 -54.40 5.83 33.10
N PRO A 52 -54.42 5.39 31.83
CA PRO A 52 -53.21 4.98 31.15
C PRO A 52 -52.27 6.19 31.01
N ALA A 53 -51.06 6.12 31.54
CA ALA A 53 -50.02 7.09 31.22
C ALA A 53 -49.59 6.94 29.74
N ASP A 54 -49.32 8.06 29.06
CA ASP A 54 -48.77 8.10 27.70
C ASP A 54 -47.32 7.59 27.70
N ASN A 55 -47.15 6.30 27.46
CA ASN A 55 -45.85 5.65 27.28
C ASN A 55 -45.12 6.08 25.98
N ASP A 56 -45.76 6.87 25.14
CA ASP A 56 -45.28 7.29 23.81
C ASP A 56 -43.95 8.05 23.85
N GLN A 57 -43.74 8.91 24.86
CA GLN A 57 -42.50 9.67 24.99
C GLN A 57 -41.30 8.77 25.34
N MET A 58 -41.53 7.74 26.16
CA MET A 58 -40.52 6.74 26.55
C MET A 58 -40.19 5.83 25.36
N ILE A 59 -41.21 5.39 24.62
CA ILE A 59 -41.06 4.59 23.39
C ILE A 59 -40.31 5.38 22.31
N SER A 60 -40.60 6.67 22.16
CA SER A 60 -39.89 7.55 21.23
C SER A 60 -38.40 7.71 21.60
N GLN A 61 -38.09 7.91 22.88
CA GLN A 61 -36.70 7.97 23.36
C GLN A 61 -35.97 6.65 23.15
N MET A 62 -36.61 5.51 23.46
CA MET A 62 -36.05 4.18 23.20
C MET A 62 -35.79 3.94 21.72
N THR A 63 -36.72 4.32 20.85
CA THR A 63 -36.56 4.21 19.40
C THR A 63 -35.34 5.01 18.92
N ASN A 64 -35.16 6.24 19.44
CA ASN A 64 -33.99 7.06 19.15
C ASN A 64 -32.69 6.40 19.65
N PHE A 65 -32.69 5.77 20.83
CA PHE A 65 -31.54 4.99 21.33
C PHE A 65 -31.24 3.78 20.45
N THR A 66 -32.23 2.97 20.08
CA THR A 66 -32.05 1.82 19.17
C THR A 66 -31.56 2.26 17.80
N MET A 67 -32.02 3.40 17.28
CA MET A 67 -31.50 3.97 16.04
C MET A 67 -30.04 4.42 16.19
N ALA A 68 -29.68 5.09 17.30
CA ALA A 68 -28.30 5.51 17.57
C ALA A 68 -27.36 4.31 17.74
N GLU A 69 -27.78 3.27 18.47
CA GLU A 69 -27.06 2.01 18.61
C GLU A 69 -26.94 1.28 17.26
N GLY A 70 -27.99 1.29 16.45
CA GLY A 70 -27.97 0.79 15.08
C GLY A 70 -26.93 1.50 14.21
N ILE A 71 -26.86 2.83 14.27
CA ILE A 71 -25.84 3.63 13.55
C ILE A 71 -24.43 3.33 14.06
N SER A 72 -24.26 3.22 15.39
CA SER A 72 -22.97 2.85 16.00
C SER A 72 -22.49 1.47 15.54
N ASN A 73 -23.40 0.49 15.53
CA ASN A 73 -23.14 -0.84 15.00
C ASN A 73 -22.78 -0.81 13.52
N LEU A 74 -23.48 -0.01 12.71
CA LEU A 74 -23.15 0.17 11.29
C LEU A 74 -21.74 0.74 11.12
N ASN A 75 -21.38 1.80 11.85
CA ASN A 75 -20.02 2.37 11.81
C ASN A 75 -18.95 1.33 12.15
N THR A 76 -19.17 0.53 13.20
CA THR A 76 -18.26 -0.56 13.58
C THR A 76 -18.11 -1.60 12.46
N LYS A 77 -19.21 -1.96 11.78
CA LYS A 77 -19.17 -2.87 10.62
C LYS A 77 -18.46 -2.25 9.42
N PHE A 78 -18.63 -0.95 9.18
CA PHE A 78 -17.91 -0.22 8.13
C PHE A 78 -16.41 -0.16 8.39
N GLU A 79 -15.97 0.08 9.63
CA GLU A 79 -14.56 0.02 10.01
C GLU A 79 -13.98 -1.38 9.79
N SER A 80 -14.71 -2.42 10.19
CA SER A 80 -14.32 -3.81 9.94
C SER A 80 -14.21 -4.13 8.45
N LEU A 81 -15.15 -3.64 7.63
CA LEU A 81 -15.11 -3.78 6.18
C LEU A 81 -13.90 -3.07 5.59
N ALA A 82 -13.64 -1.82 5.98
CA ALA A 82 -12.49 -1.04 5.52
C ALA A 82 -11.15 -1.73 5.89
N ALA A 83 -11.06 -2.30 7.10
CA ALA A 83 -9.91 -3.10 7.52
C ALA A 83 -9.74 -4.38 6.67
N SER A 84 -10.85 -5.07 6.36
CA SER A 84 -10.84 -6.25 5.48
C SER A 84 -10.40 -5.90 4.05
N MET A 85 -10.90 -4.79 3.49
CA MET A 85 -10.47 -4.30 2.18
C MET A 85 -8.98 -3.96 2.16
N THR A 86 -8.49 -3.26 3.19
CA THR A 86 -7.05 -2.95 3.33
C THR A 86 -6.20 -4.22 3.41
N SER A 87 -6.66 -5.22 4.17
CA SER A 87 -5.97 -6.53 4.28
C SER A 87 -5.93 -7.26 2.93
N ASN A 88 -7.02 -7.21 2.16
CA ASN A 88 -7.07 -7.79 0.82
C ASN A 88 -6.12 -7.05 -0.15
N SER A 89 -6.06 -5.72 -0.08
CA SER A 89 -5.08 -4.93 -0.85
C SER A 89 -3.64 -5.28 -0.46
N ALA A 90 -3.34 -5.51 0.83
CA ALA A 90 -2.03 -5.97 1.28
C ALA A 90 -1.67 -7.35 0.74
N LEU A 91 -2.62 -8.29 0.69
CA LEU A 91 -2.42 -9.59 0.08
C LEU A 91 -2.12 -9.46 -1.42
N GLN A 92 -2.90 -8.68 -2.17
CA GLN A 92 -2.63 -8.42 -3.59
C GLN A 92 -1.25 -7.79 -3.79
N ALA A 93 -0.90 -6.78 -2.99
CA ALA A 93 0.40 -6.13 -3.04
C ALA A 93 1.55 -7.11 -2.76
N SER A 94 1.39 -8.05 -1.82
CA SER A 94 2.42 -9.05 -1.49
C SER A 94 2.77 -9.95 -2.68
N THR A 95 1.83 -10.21 -3.58
CA THR A 95 2.07 -10.99 -4.81
C THR A 95 2.91 -10.25 -5.84
N LEU A 96 3.09 -8.94 -5.68
CA LEU A 96 3.90 -8.10 -6.55
C LEU A 96 5.38 -8.11 -6.19
N ILE A 97 5.73 -8.44 -4.95
CA ILE A 97 7.13 -8.47 -4.51
C ILE A 97 7.88 -9.54 -5.33
N GLY A 98 9.02 -9.16 -5.89
CA GLY A 98 9.83 -10.01 -6.77
C GLY A 98 9.33 -10.09 -8.22
N LYS A 99 8.16 -9.53 -8.55
CA LYS A 99 7.75 -9.29 -9.95
C LYS A 99 8.46 -8.07 -10.51
N LYS A 100 8.33 -7.87 -11.83
CA LYS A 100 8.88 -6.71 -12.54
C LYS A 100 7.77 -5.76 -12.99
N ALA A 101 7.89 -4.49 -12.63
CA ALA A 101 7.02 -3.41 -13.11
C ALA A 101 7.65 -2.67 -14.29
N LEU A 102 6.90 -2.39 -15.35
CA LEU A 102 7.31 -1.50 -16.43
C LEU A 102 7.05 -0.05 -16.00
N LEU A 103 8.12 0.70 -15.80
CA LEU A 103 8.09 2.09 -15.31
C LEU A 103 8.75 3.00 -16.32
N GLU A 104 8.22 4.22 -16.48
CA GLU A 104 8.90 5.27 -17.25
C GLU A 104 10.26 5.55 -16.61
N SER A 105 11.31 5.25 -17.36
CA SER A 105 12.68 5.26 -16.88
C SER A 105 13.65 5.14 -18.04
N ASP A 106 14.77 5.83 -17.92
CA ASP A 106 15.89 5.82 -18.86
C ASP A 106 17.06 4.97 -18.37
N THR A 107 16.94 4.24 -17.26
CA THR A 107 17.98 3.29 -16.84
C THR A 107 17.53 1.85 -16.97
N ILE A 108 18.46 0.90 -16.92
CA ILE A 108 18.17 -0.53 -16.87
C ILE A 108 19.27 -1.25 -16.11
N GLU A 109 18.91 -2.28 -15.36
CA GLU A 109 19.89 -3.13 -14.66
C GLU A 109 20.26 -4.32 -15.54
N HIS A 110 21.55 -4.60 -15.63
CA HIS A 110 22.11 -5.79 -16.25
C HIS A 110 22.97 -6.57 -15.24
N GLY A 111 22.91 -7.89 -15.33
CA GLY A 111 23.69 -8.79 -14.52
C GLY A 111 23.46 -10.25 -14.94
N PRO A 112 24.15 -11.21 -14.30
CA PRO A 112 24.06 -12.62 -14.65
C PRO A 112 22.62 -13.13 -14.59
N GLY A 113 22.14 -13.75 -15.68
CA GLY A 113 20.79 -14.29 -15.77
C GLY A 113 19.66 -13.24 -15.90
N MET A 114 20.00 -11.95 -15.99
CA MET A 114 19.02 -10.91 -16.28
C MET A 114 18.79 -10.81 -17.80
N GLN A 115 17.55 -10.51 -18.17
CA GLN A 115 17.16 -10.10 -19.53
C GLN A 115 16.66 -8.66 -19.46
N PRO A 116 17.57 -7.68 -19.62
CA PRO A 116 17.19 -6.27 -19.67
C PRO A 116 16.24 -6.04 -20.85
N ARG A 117 15.02 -5.59 -20.56
CA ARG A 117 13.99 -5.30 -21.56
C ARG A 117 13.12 -4.13 -21.15
N GLY A 118 12.46 -3.53 -22.13
CA GLY A 118 11.62 -2.35 -21.93
C GLY A 118 10.77 -2.02 -23.15
N SER A 119 10.28 -0.79 -23.17
CA SER A 119 9.51 -0.23 -24.28
C SER A 119 9.95 1.20 -24.56
N ILE A 120 9.86 1.59 -25.82
CA ILE A 120 10.02 2.96 -26.30
C ILE A 120 8.62 3.44 -26.72
N ILE A 121 8.26 4.67 -26.35
CA ILE A 121 6.97 5.25 -26.69
C ILE A 121 7.15 6.12 -27.93
N VAL A 122 6.57 5.68 -29.04
CA VAL A 122 6.59 6.37 -30.34
C VAL A 122 5.28 7.13 -30.49
N ALA A 123 5.30 8.45 -30.30
CA ALA A 123 4.10 9.30 -30.40
C ALA A 123 3.71 9.63 -31.85
N GLU A 124 4.70 9.72 -32.73
CA GLU A 124 4.56 9.97 -34.17
C GLU A 124 5.40 8.96 -34.94
N PRO A 125 5.03 8.54 -36.16
CA PRO A 125 5.84 7.60 -36.94
C PRO A 125 7.26 8.10 -37.16
N VAL A 126 8.24 7.19 -37.05
CA VAL A 126 9.66 7.47 -37.24
C VAL A 126 10.23 6.59 -38.36
N GLU A 127 11.04 7.18 -39.23
CA GLU A 127 11.74 6.50 -40.34
C GLU A 127 12.86 5.59 -39.83
N LYS A 128 13.49 5.99 -38.72
CA LYS A 128 14.54 5.21 -38.05
C LYS A 128 14.44 5.39 -36.54
N LEU A 129 14.41 4.29 -35.82
CA LEU A 129 14.53 4.24 -34.38
C LEU A 129 15.86 3.61 -33.99
N THR A 130 16.62 4.30 -33.16
CA THR A 130 17.87 3.82 -32.58
C THR A 130 17.78 3.81 -31.07
N LEU A 131 18.20 2.71 -30.47
CA LEU A 131 18.40 2.59 -29.03
C LEU A 131 19.90 2.57 -28.73
N SER A 132 20.36 3.46 -27.87
CA SER A 132 21.74 3.51 -27.38
C SER A 132 21.77 3.13 -25.90
N ILE A 133 22.63 2.18 -25.55
CA ILE A 133 22.87 1.74 -24.17
C ILE A 133 24.23 2.24 -23.76
N VAL A 134 24.28 2.92 -22.62
CA VAL A 134 25.43 3.72 -22.18
C VAL A 134 25.76 3.36 -20.73
N ASN A 135 27.05 3.23 -20.40
CA ASN A 135 27.49 2.94 -19.03
C ASN A 135 27.49 4.21 -18.13
N ASP A 136 27.86 4.02 -16.87
CA ASP A 136 28.03 5.08 -15.86
C ASP A 136 29.02 6.18 -16.26
N LYS A 137 30.04 5.84 -17.05
CA LYS A 137 31.03 6.77 -17.63
C LYS A 137 30.54 7.51 -18.87
N LYS A 138 29.28 7.32 -19.27
CA LYS A 138 28.68 7.88 -20.48
C LYS A 138 29.27 7.34 -21.80
N GLU A 139 29.93 6.20 -21.75
CA GLU A 139 30.49 5.52 -22.94
C GLU A 139 29.42 4.63 -23.58
N LEU A 140 29.37 4.61 -24.91
CA LEU A 140 28.47 3.74 -25.66
C LEU A 140 28.87 2.28 -25.48
N VAL A 141 27.93 1.46 -25.01
CA VAL A 141 28.11 0.03 -24.75
C VAL A 141 27.54 -0.77 -25.92
N ARG A 142 26.31 -0.43 -26.33
CA ARG A 142 25.58 -1.12 -27.38
C ARG A 142 24.70 -0.13 -28.12
N LYS A 143 24.63 -0.24 -29.45
CA LYS A 143 23.66 0.43 -30.30
C LYS A 143 22.75 -0.61 -30.97
N ILE A 144 21.44 -0.42 -30.87
CA ILE A 144 20.43 -1.30 -31.47
C ILE A 144 19.61 -0.47 -32.46
N GLU A 145 19.64 -0.85 -33.73
CA GLU A 145 18.84 -0.21 -34.77
C GLU A 145 17.51 -0.97 -34.91
N LEU A 146 16.41 -0.31 -34.54
CA LEU A 146 15.05 -0.88 -34.56
C LEU A 146 14.29 -0.53 -35.85
N GLY A 147 14.90 0.27 -36.73
CA GLY A 147 14.33 0.61 -38.05
C GLY A 147 13.12 1.54 -37.98
N GLU A 148 12.30 1.51 -39.02
CA GLU A 148 11.05 2.28 -39.07
C GLU A 148 10.05 1.78 -38.03
N GLN A 149 9.36 2.69 -37.34
CA GLN A 149 8.34 2.36 -36.34
C GLN A 149 7.11 3.24 -36.50
N SER A 150 5.93 2.61 -36.43
CA SER A 150 4.64 3.30 -36.35
C SER A 150 4.38 3.81 -34.93
N VAL A 151 3.33 4.64 -34.78
CA VAL A 151 2.86 5.09 -33.46
C VAL A 151 2.54 3.90 -32.56
N GLY A 152 2.99 3.96 -31.31
CA GLY A 152 2.73 2.95 -30.30
C GLY A 152 3.93 2.64 -29.41
N ALA A 153 3.83 1.54 -28.67
CA ALA A 153 4.87 1.06 -27.78
C ALA A 153 5.74 0.02 -28.50
N THR A 154 6.98 0.37 -28.83
CA THR A 154 7.96 -0.53 -29.43
C THR A 154 8.77 -1.22 -28.34
N ARG A 155 8.67 -2.55 -28.24
CA ARG A 155 9.45 -3.34 -27.27
C ARG A 155 10.90 -3.48 -27.71
N PHE A 156 11.79 -3.53 -26.73
CA PHE A 156 13.19 -3.89 -26.94
C PHE A 156 13.67 -4.86 -25.86
N GLU A 157 14.70 -5.63 -26.22
CA GLU A 157 15.47 -6.47 -25.31
C GLU A 157 16.94 -6.27 -25.62
N TRP A 158 17.77 -6.26 -24.58
CA TRP A 158 19.21 -6.25 -24.69
C TRP A 158 19.76 -7.59 -24.21
N ASP A 159 20.57 -8.21 -25.05
CA ASP A 159 21.25 -9.49 -24.79
C ASP A 159 22.37 -9.39 -23.74
N GLY A 160 22.69 -8.17 -23.26
CA GLY A 160 23.79 -7.94 -22.33
C GLY A 160 25.17 -7.91 -23.02
N LEU A 161 25.22 -7.85 -24.35
CA LEU A 161 26.46 -7.76 -25.10
C LEU A 161 26.77 -6.32 -25.48
N THR A 162 28.06 -6.03 -25.63
CA THR A 162 28.55 -4.79 -26.23
C THR A 162 28.41 -4.82 -27.76
N ASP A 163 28.68 -3.70 -28.44
CA ASP A 163 28.79 -3.67 -29.91
C ASP A 163 29.90 -4.60 -30.43
N GLY A 164 30.95 -4.85 -29.62
CA GLY A 164 32.01 -5.80 -29.93
C GLY A 164 31.63 -7.27 -29.76
N GLY A 165 30.43 -7.56 -29.23
CA GLY A 165 29.97 -8.92 -28.94
C GLY A 165 30.48 -9.51 -27.62
N GLU A 166 31.26 -8.74 -26.85
CA GLU A 166 31.69 -9.13 -25.50
C GLU A 166 30.57 -8.90 -24.48
N ALA A 167 30.54 -9.69 -23.41
CA ALA A 167 29.59 -9.50 -22.32
C ALA A 167 29.85 -8.17 -21.60
N ALA A 168 28.81 -7.35 -21.45
CA ALA A 168 28.88 -6.13 -20.67
C ALA A 168 28.99 -6.46 -19.17
N PRO A 169 29.75 -5.69 -18.37
CA PRO A 169 29.82 -5.90 -16.93
C PRO A 169 28.45 -5.77 -16.24
N PRO A 170 28.18 -6.48 -15.14
CA PRO A 170 26.99 -6.23 -14.33
C PRO A 170 26.96 -4.78 -13.82
N GLY A 171 25.79 -4.14 -13.88
CA GLY A 171 25.65 -2.75 -13.49
C GLY A 171 24.35 -2.12 -13.98
N GLU A 172 24.18 -0.84 -13.65
CA GLU A 172 23.10 -0.02 -14.18
C GLU A 172 23.58 0.75 -15.41
N TYR A 173 22.75 0.75 -16.45
CA TYR A 173 23.02 1.36 -17.74
C TYR A 173 21.95 2.40 -18.05
N THR A 174 22.32 3.47 -18.75
CA THR A 174 21.37 4.45 -19.30
C THR A 174 20.98 4.05 -20.71
N ILE A 175 19.69 4.10 -21.00
CA ILE A 175 19.08 3.85 -22.30
C ILE A 175 18.63 5.18 -22.89
N LYS A 176 18.98 5.40 -24.15
CA LYS A 176 18.56 6.57 -24.93
C LYS A 176 17.93 6.10 -26.23
N ALA A 177 16.66 6.44 -26.43
CA ALA A 177 15.96 6.17 -27.68
C ALA A 177 15.89 7.45 -28.50
N GLU A 178 16.28 7.39 -29.77
CA GLU A 178 16.19 8.49 -30.72
C GLU A 178 15.46 8.04 -31.97
N GLY A 179 14.38 8.75 -32.30
CA GLY A 179 13.59 8.54 -33.51
C GLY A 179 13.90 9.61 -34.55
N GLN A 180 14.00 9.22 -35.82
CA GLN A 180 14.18 10.14 -36.95
C GLN A 180 12.84 10.37 -37.66
N THR A 181 12.43 11.63 -37.78
CA THR A 181 11.26 12.03 -38.56
C THR A 181 11.65 13.23 -39.44
N ASN A 182 11.38 13.16 -40.75
CA ASN A 182 11.75 14.21 -41.71
C ASN A 182 13.24 14.59 -41.65
N GLY A 183 14.11 13.59 -41.49
CA GLY A 183 15.56 13.77 -41.41
C GLY A 183 16.10 14.28 -40.05
N LYS A 184 15.25 14.65 -39.09
CA LYS A 184 15.65 15.18 -37.78
C LYS A 184 15.51 14.11 -36.69
N PHE A 185 16.48 14.01 -35.79
CA PHE A 185 16.45 13.10 -34.65
C PHE A 185 15.86 13.78 -33.42
N GLU A 186 14.97 13.08 -32.73
CA GLU A 186 14.35 13.51 -31.48
C GLU A 186 14.36 12.38 -30.45
N ALA A 187 14.56 12.74 -29.19
CA ALA A 187 14.57 11.78 -28.10
C ALA A 187 13.16 11.27 -27.82
N LEU A 188 13.02 9.96 -27.65
CA LEU A 188 11.73 9.32 -27.35
C LEU A 188 11.70 8.84 -25.89
N PRO A 189 10.54 8.95 -25.20
CA PRO A 189 10.39 8.40 -23.87
C PRO A 189 10.59 6.89 -23.83
N THR A 190 11.19 6.40 -22.75
CA THR A 190 11.45 4.98 -22.53
C THR A 190 10.83 4.52 -21.21
N ALA A 191 10.46 3.25 -21.17
CA ALA A 191 10.05 2.56 -19.97
C ALA A 191 10.84 1.25 -19.84
N THR A 192 11.30 0.91 -18.65
CA THR A 192 12.10 -0.29 -18.39
C THR A 192 11.50 -1.13 -17.27
N PHE A 193 11.69 -2.45 -17.36
CA PHE A 193 11.21 -3.34 -16.32
C PHE A 193 12.13 -3.27 -15.08
N ARG A 194 11.54 -3.03 -13.91
CA ARG A 194 12.21 -2.94 -12.62
C ARG A 194 11.66 -3.93 -11.64
N ASN A 195 12.54 -4.59 -10.90
CA ASN A 195 12.14 -5.46 -9.81
C ASN A 195 11.41 -4.64 -8.74
N ILE A 196 10.31 -5.19 -8.25
CA ILE A 196 9.56 -4.67 -7.12
C ILE A 196 10.20 -5.26 -5.86
N ASP A 197 10.94 -4.43 -5.12
CA ASP A 197 11.68 -4.85 -3.93
C ASP A 197 10.78 -4.93 -2.71
N SER A 198 9.80 -4.01 -2.61
CA SER A 198 8.79 -4.04 -1.56
C SER A 198 7.53 -3.30 -1.99
N VAL A 199 6.49 -3.44 -1.19
CA VAL A 199 5.21 -2.75 -1.37
C VAL A 199 4.77 -2.11 -0.07
N ASN A 200 4.10 -0.98 -0.15
CA ASN A 200 3.45 -0.32 0.96
C ASN A 200 1.97 -0.14 0.62
N VAL A 201 1.08 -0.49 1.55
CA VAL A 201 -0.36 -0.31 1.40
C VAL A 201 -0.79 0.83 2.32
N ASN A 202 -1.04 1.99 1.72
CA ASN A 202 -1.40 3.21 2.43
C ASN A 202 -2.90 3.48 2.31
N GLY A 203 -3.76 2.53 2.70
CA GLY A 203 -5.22 2.70 2.76
C GLY A 203 -5.80 3.48 1.57
N SER A 204 -6.22 4.74 1.81
CA SER A 204 -6.80 5.65 0.81
C SER A 204 -5.87 6.08 -0.34
N GLN A 205 -4.55 5.99 -0.17
CA GLN A 205 -3.55 6.32 -1.19
C GLN A 205 -3.19 5.12 -2.10
N GLY A 206 -3.80 3.96 -1.85
CA GLY A 206 -3.60 2.75 -2.65
C GLY A 206 -2.28 2.03 -2.35
N ILE A 207 -1.82 1.25 -3.33
CA ILE A 207 -0.58 0.46 -3.24
C ILE A 207 0.56 1.26 -3.84
N ILE A 208 1.64 1.42 -3.08
CA ILE A 208 2.91 1.97 -3.53
C ILE A 208 3.89 0.81 -3.70
N ILE A 209 4.52 0.72 -4.86
CA ILE A 209 5.61 -0.21 -5.12
C ILE A 209 6.94 0.53 -4.93
N ASN A 210 7.91 -0.14 -4.32
CA ASN A 210 9.26 0.38 -4.18
C ASN A 210 10.18 -0.45 -5.10
N THR A 211 10.91 0.25 -5.94
CA THR A 211 11.94 -0.31 -6.81
C THR A 211 13.26 0.42 -6.53
N LYS A 212 14.38 -0.09 -7.05
CA LYS A 212 15.65 0.64 -7.04
C LYS A 212 15.58 2.04 -7.67
N ALA A 213 14.65 2.27 -8.60
CA ALA A 213 14.43 3.57 -9.23
C ALA A 213 13.60 4.53 -8.37
N GLY A 214 13.02 4.05 -7.27
CA GLY A 214 12.19 4.83 -6.35
C GLY A 214 10.82 4.22 -6.09
N ALA A 215 10.03 4.96 -5.30
CA ALA A 215 8.66 4.60 -4.95
C ALA A 215 7.68 5.14 -6.01
N VAL A 216 6.81 4.27 -6.52
CA VAL A 216 5.81 4.61 -7.56
C VAL A 216 4.46 4.03 -7.15
N ARG A 217 3.36 4.73 -7.46
CA ARG A 217 2.02 4.17 -7.24
C ARG A 217 1.76 3.05 -8.22
N LEU A 218 1.10 1.98 -7.77
CA LEU A 218 0.71 0.87 -8.63
C LEU A 218 -0.13 1.31 -9.83
N SER A 219 -0.93 2.37 -9.69
CA SER A 219 -1.73 2.97 -10.76
C SER A 219 -0.90 3.57 -11.90
N ASP A 220 0.34 3.94 -11.62
CA ASP A 220 1.24 4.64 -12.55
C ASP A 220 2.17 3.62 -13.26
N VAL A 221 2.03 2.33 -12.94
CA VAL A 221 2.75 1.21 -13.55
C VAL A 221 2.07 0.81 -14.85
N ALA A 222 2.82 0.79 -15.95
CA ALA A 222 2.27 0.42 -17.25
C ALA A 222 1.96 -1.08 -17.37
N GLU A 223 2.78 -1.94 -16.74
CA GLU A 223 2.66 -3.40 -16.83
C GLU A 223 3.38 -4.08 -15.66
N ILE A 224 2.92 -5.28 -15.26
CA ILE A 224 3.59 -6.15 -14.28
C ILE A 224 3.82 -7.53 -14.90
N ALA A 225 5.04 -8.05 -14.79
CA ALA A 225 5.44 -9.39 -15.22
C ALA A 225 5.96 -10.22 -14.03
#